data_AF-A0AB34K0M1-F1
#
_entry.id   AF-A0AB34K0M1-F1
#
_cell.length_a   1.000
_cell.length_b   1.000
_cell.length_c   1.000
_cell.angle_alpha   90.00
_cell.angle_beta   90.00
_cell.angle_gamma   90.00
#
_symmetry.space_group_name_H-M   'P 1'
#
loop_
_entity.id
_entity.type
_entity.pdbx_description
1 polymer ?
#
loop_
_entity_poly.entity_id
_entity_poly.type
_entity_poly.pdbx_seq_one_letter_code
_entity_poly.pdbx_strand_id
1 'polypeptide(L)'
;MAPLLPLAVLAFPLLHALPLAAPSSLTPPLTRARCTPSHPARARPCMSDPAGGALARLDASLEQALSSLPADEKYNAVLESLISRGGSGTLGAIYDVVDEMNAKRIRLSDGAVKALVDCGVRTTDARLVLQALVAGRANGALRTFASPQARLSPRPSDGALAALADVPMDDSLREVAAAVAFLMVAGGVLLAELADLVDFLLPGDSNAPPAQIFLVGLAAGWGVDRYTQQGRLFETVGRGLSRLFERDLQRESATESASFLVGYLLGLPCLAFSPAAFKPLEMVAASAEQLAALASGGSPRLLDRLLVWLMAPVAVESLQYRQTLRSDPQLPLSLLKAARRREATLGIDPNDGGWTREQDEERVKWALAEARALLKRYSGLREEIQERMVSGVSAGECVLLIERRLKNQWGAI
;
A
#
# COMPACT_ATOMS: atom_id res chain seq x y z
N MET A 1 39.74 58.85 -6.64
CA MET A 1 38.87 58.92 -5.45
C MET A 1 37.45 59.15 -5.92
N ALA A 2 36.64 58.09 -5.89
CA ALA A 2 35.21 58.09 -6.16
C ALA A 2 34.58 57.08 -5.17
N PRO A 3 33.41 57.36 -4.57
CA PRO A 3 33.01 56.74 -3.32
C PRO A 3 32.46 55.32 -3.51
N LEU A 4 32.85 54.45 -2.59
CA LEU A 4 32.25 53.15 -2.32
C LEU A 4 30.83 53.35 -1.77
N LEU A 5 29.83 52.80 -2.45
CA LEU A 5 28.46 52.63 -1.93
C LEU A 5 28.25 51.17 -1.48
N PRO A 6 27.55 50.94 -0.35
CA PRO A 6 27.52 49.64 0.32
C PRO A 6 26.53 48.67 -0.32
N LEU A 7 27.02 47.47 -0.61
CA LEU A 7 26.26 46.24 -0.84
C LEU A 7 25.63 45.78 0.49
N ALA A 8 24.44 46.29 0.80
CA ALA A 8 23.56 45.71 1.81
C ALA A 8 22.12 46.16 1.55
N VAL A 9 21.18 45.25 1.79
CA VAL A 9 19.71 45.43 1.71
C VAL A 9 19.10 45.22 0.31
N LEU A 10 19.18 43.98 -0.18
CA LEU A 10 18.01 43.35 -0.80
C LEU A 10 17.54 42.25 0.14
N ALA A 11 16.97 42.70 1.26
CA ALA A 11 16.18 41.86 2.13
C ALA A 11 14.94 41.41 1.35
N PHE A 12 14.74 40.11 1.23
CA PHE A 12 13.48 39.45 0.90
C PHE A 12 12.37 39.94 1.85
N PRO A 13 11.29 40.56 1.36
CA PRO A 13 10.12 40.77 2.20
C PRO A 13 8.88 40.40 1.39
N LEU A 14 8.61 39.10 1.19
CA LEU A 14 7.35 38.64 0.59
C LEU A 14 7.14 37.14 0.82
N LEU A 15 7.01 36.74 2.09
CA LEU A 15 6.51 35.41 2.46
C LEU A 15 5.67 35.41 3.75
N HIS A 16 5.23 36.58 4.20
CA HIS A 16 4.28 36.74 5.31
C HIS A 16 3.15 37.68 4.90
N ALA A 17 2.19 37.15 4.14
CA ALA A 17 0.78 37.56 4.09
C ALA A 17 0.18 37.13 2.75
N LEU A 18 -0.30 35.89 2.68
CA LEU A 18 -1.29 35.50 1.67
C LEU A 18 -2.39 34.75 2.42
N PRO A 19 -3.62 35.28 2.47
CA PRO A 19 -4.75 34.53 3.02
C PRO A 19 -5.07 33.39 2.04
N LEU A 20 -4.77 32.17 2.46
CA LEU A 20 -5.18 30.94 1.78
C LEU A 20 -6.71 30.86 1.80
N ALA A 21 -7.34 31.33 0.73
CA ALA A 21 -8.63 30.81 0.33
C ALA A 21 -8.44 29.32 0.00
N ALA A 22 -9.08 28.45 0.76
CA ALA A 22 -9.01 27.01 0.59
C ALA A 22 -9.58 26.61 -0.79
N PRO A 23 -8.80 25.94 -1.66
CA PRO A 23 -9.39 25.13 -2.71
C PRO A 23 -9.80 23.79 -2.10
N SER A 24 -11.11 23.61 -1.99
CA SER A 24 -11.77 22.32 -1.83
C SER A 24 -11.23 21.33 -2.87
N SER A 25 -10.85 20.14 -2.41
CA SER A 25 -10.73 18.91 -3.22
C SER A 25 -9.90 19.02 -4.51
N LEU A 26 -8.58 19.07 -4.38
CA LEU A 26 -7.67 18.59 -5.42
C LEU A 26 -7.00 17.31 -4.91
N THR A 27 -7.76 16.22 -4.93
CA THR A 27 -7.18 14.87 -4.98
C THR A 27 -6.45 14.73 -6.31
N PRO A 28 -5.12 14.58 -6.34
CA PRO A 28 -4.45 14.18 -7.57
C PRO A 28 -4.95 12.77 -7.97
N PRO A 29 -5.14 12.48 -9.26
CA PRO A 29 -5.47 11.13 -9.70
C PRO A 29 -4.29 10.22 -9.37
N LEU A 30 -4.41 9.45 -8.29
CA LEU A 30 -3.45 8.40 -7.98
C LEU A 30 -3.51 7.36 -9.09
N THR A 31 -2.49 7.42 -9.94
CA THR A 31 -2.19 6.48 -11.01
C THR A 31 -2.25 5.07 -10.46
N ARG A 32 -3.21 4.30 -10.95
CA ARG A 32 -3.31 2.84 -10.79
C ARG A 32 -1.93 2.22 -11.03
N ALA A 33 -1.36 1.58 -10.02
CA ALA A 33 -0.43 0.49 -10.25
C ALA A 33 -1.19 -0.55 -11.08
N ARG A 34 -0.91 -0.60 -12.38
CA ARG A 34 -1.30 -1.72 -13.21
C ARG A 34 -0.52 -2.92 -12.69
N CYS A 35 -1.18 -3.79 -11.92
CA CYS A 35 -0.92 -5.21 -12.08
C CYS A 35 -1.22 -5.51 -13.55
N THR A 36 -0.17 -5.55 -14.37
CA THR A 36 -0.27 -5.96 -15.76
C THR A 36 -0.75 -7.41 -15.75
N PRO A 37 -1.89 -7.74 -16.38
CA PRO A 37 -2.16 -9.12 -16.73
C PRO A 37 -1.03 -9.55 -17.66
N SER A 38 -0.33 -10.62 -17.31
CA SER A 38 0.58 -11.29 -18.22
C SER A 38 -0.14 -11.52 -19.55
N HIS A 39 0.44 -10.99 -20.63
CA HIS A 39 -0.07 -11.20 -21.98
C HIS A 39 -0.19 -12.72 -22.24
N PRO A 40 -1.35 -13.23 -22.67
CA PRO A 40 -1.40 -14.58 -23.21
C PRO A 40 -0.58 -14.61 -24.50
N ALA A 41 0.23 -15.65 -24.63
CA ALA A 41 0.99 -15.94 -25.82
C ALA A 41 0.09 -15.85 -27.07
N ARG A 42 0.64 -15.19 -28.09
CA ARG A 42 0.13 -15.00 -29.46
C ARG A 42 -0.68 -16.22 -29.95
N ALA A 43 -2.00 -16.13 -29.88
CA ALA A 43 -2.90 -17.10 -30.50
C ALA A 43 -2.76 -17.00 -32.03
N ARG A 44 -2.49 -18.14 -32.67
CA ARG A 44 -2.55 -18.29 -34.13
C ARG A 44 -4.00 -18.07 -34.62
N PRO A 45 -4.20 -17.54 -35.84
CA PRO A 45 -5.55 -17.42 -36.39
C PRO A 45 -6.14 -18.82 -36.61
N CYS A 46 -7.19 -19.15 -35.87
CA CYS A 46 -8.00 -20.33 -36.12
C CYS A 46 -8.77 -20.12 -37.43
N MET A 47 -8.49 -20.99 -38.40
CA MET A 47 -9.38 -21.21 -39.54
C MET A 47 -10.75 -21.63 -39.02
N SER A 48 -11.78 -20.99 -39.55
CA SER A 48 -13.18 -21.33 -39.33
C SER A 48 -13.50 -22.63 -40.06
N ASP A 49 -13.70 -23.72 -39.31
CA ASP A 49 -14.35 -24.94 -39.80
C ASP A 49 -15.62 -25.24 -38.98
N PRO A 50 -16.67 -25.80 -39.59
CA PRO A 50 -17.96 -26.01 -38.96
C PRO A 50 -17.95 -27.33 -38.16
N ALA A 51 -17.77 -27.26 -36.85
CA ALA A 51 -17.71 -28.47 -36.01
C ALA A 51 -18.56 -28.35 -34.74
N GLY A 52 -19.88 -28.40 -34.89
CA GLY A 52 -20.84 -28.60 -33.79
C GLY A 52 -20.75 -29.98 -33.09
N GLY A 53 -19.76 -30.81 -33.41
CA GLY A 53 -19.55 -32.15 -32.84
C GLY A 53 -18.27 -32.33 -32.02
N ALA A 54 -17.37 -31.35 -31.96
CA ALA A 54 -16.09 -31.49 -31.24
C ALA A 54 -16.22 -31.23 -29.73
N LEU A 55 -17.10 -30.32 -29.31
CA LEU A 55 -17.36 -29.99 -27.90
C LEU A 55 -18.06 -31.15 -27.15
N ALA A 56 -19.02 -31.84 -27.79
CA ALA A 56 -19.71 -32.98 -27.18
C ALA A 56 -18.81 -34.22 -27.01
N ARG A 57 -17.79 -34.39 -27.86
CA ARG A 57 -16.77 -35.45 -27.69
C ARG A 57 -15.74 -35.12 -26.62
N LEU A 58 -15.46 -33.82 -26.42
CA LEU A 58 -14.63 -33.35 -25.31
C LEU A 58 -15.31 -33.57 -23.96
N ASP A 59 -16.62 -33.36 -23.84
CA ASP A 59 -17.36 -33.58 -22.58
C ASP A 59 -17.31 -35.05 -22.12
N ALA A 60 -17.59 -36.02 -23.01
CA ALA A 60 -17.53 -37.44 -22.65
C ALA A 60 -16.10 -37.91 -22.31
N SER A 61 -15.10 -37.42 -23.06
CA SER A 61 -13.69 -37.74 -22.80
C SER A 61 -13.17 -37.09 -21.51
N LEU A 62 -13.64 -35.87 -21.19
CA LEU A 62 -13.29 -35.14 -19.97
C LEU A 62 -13.94 -35.79 -18.76
N GLU A 63 -15.22 -36.18 -18.84
CA GLU A 63 -15.90 -36.91 -17.77
C GLU A 63 -15.21 -38.26 -17.50
N GLN A 64 -14.82 -38.99 -18.54
CA GLN A 64 -14.11 -40.25 -18.39
C GLN A 64 -12.70 -40.03 -17.78
N ALA A 65 -11.97 -38.99 -18.20
CA ALA A 65 -10.70 -38.61 -17.59
C ALA A 65 -10.86 -38.20 -16.11
N LEU A 66 -11.83 -37.35 -15.79
CA LEU A 66 -12.14 -36.90 -14.43
C LEU A 66 -12.66 -38.03 -13.53
N SER A 67 -13.28 -39.06 -14.10
CA SER A 67 -13.73 -40.24 -13.34
C SER A 67 -12.58 -41.14 -12.89
N SER A 68 -11.43 -41.06 -13.57
CA SER A 68 -10.24 -41.86 -13.27
C SER A 68 -9.30 -41.22 -12.25
N LEU A 69 -9.47 -39.92 -11.99
CA LEU A 69 -8.63 -39.16 -11.06
C LEU A 69 -9.10 -39.35 -9.62
N PRO A 70 -8.17 -39.33 -8.64
CA PRO A 70 -8.55 -39.27 -7.24
C PRO A 70 -9.32 -37.98 -6.96
N ALA A 71 -10.18 -38.03 -5.93
CA ALA A 71 -11.17 -36.98 -5.69
C ALA A 71 -10.51 -35.62 -5.47
N ASP A 72 -9.40 -35.56 -4.76
CA ASP A 72 -8.62 -34.34 -4.53
C ASP A 72 -8.15 -33.68 -5.83
N GLU A 73 -7.54 -34.44 -6.75
CA GLU A 73 -7.11 -33.90 -8.05
C GLU A 73 -8.30 -33.44 -8.88
N LYS A 74 -9.41 -34.20 -8.85
CA LYS A 74 -10.64 -33.83 -9.55
C LYS A 74 -11.21 -32.49 -9.09
N TYR A 75 -11.38 -32.30 -7.77
CA TYR A 75 -11.93 -31.05 -7.23
C TYR A 75 -11.00 -29.86 -7.48
N ASN A 76 -9.70 -30.04 -7.31
CA ASN A 76 -8.72 -28.99 -7.58
C ASN A 76 -8.71 -28.60 -9.06
N ALA A 77 -8.72 -29.56 -9.98
CA ALA A 77 -8.77 -29.29 -11.42
C ALA A 77 -10.06 -28.58 -11.85
N VAL A 78 -11.21 -28.96 -11.28
CA VAL A 78 -12.48 -28.28 -11.52
C VAL A 78 -12.44 -26.84 -11.02
N LEU A 79 -11.93 -26.62 -9.81
CA LEU A 79 -11.81 -25.28 -9.22
C LEU A 79 -10.90 -24.37 -10.05
N GLU A 80 -9.72 -24.86 -10.44
CA GLU A 80 -8.80 -24.11 -11.31
C GLU A 80 -9.42 -23.80 -12.69
N SER A 81 -10.14 -24.77 -13.27
CA SER A 81 -10.87 -24.58 -14.52
C SER A 81 -11.95 -23.50 -14.40
N LEU A 82 -12.76 -23.52 -13.33
CA LEU A 82 -13.78 -22.50 -13.06
C LEU A 82 -13.19 -21.10 -12.90
N ILE A 83 -12.08 -20.98 -12.16
CA ILE A 83 -11.37 -19.71 -11.98
C ILE A 83 -10.79 -19.22 -13.31
N SER A 84 -10.25 -20.11 -14.14
CA SER A 84 -9.69 -19.76 -15.45
C SER A 84 -10.73 -19.23 -16.43
N ARG A 85 -11.98 -19.70 -16.35
CA ARG A 85 -13.09 -19.23 -17.21
C ARG A 85 -13.57 -17.82 -16.88
N GLY A 86 -13.28 -17.31 -15.68
CA GLY A 86 -13.25 -15.87 -15.38
C GLY A 86 -14.54 -15.08 -15.62
N GLY A 87 -15.72 -15.65 -15.38
CA GLY A 87 -17.02 -14.96 -15.50
C GLY A 87 -17.55 -14.43 -14.17
N SER A 88 -18.22 -13.26 -14.17
CA SER A 88 -18.85 -12.69 -12.96
C SER A 88 -19.93 -13.61 -12.37
N GLY A 89 -20.62 -14.40 -13.20
CA GLY A 89 -21.59 -15.41 -12.76
C GLY A 89 -20.96 -16.70 -12.21
N THR A 90 -19.64 -16.85 -12.30
CA THR A 90 -18.92 -18.07 -11.89
C THR A 90 -18.42 -17.99 -10.43
N LEU A 91 -18.44 -16.80 -9.82
CA LEU A 91 -17.97 -16.59 -8.44
C LEU A 91 -18.74 -17.42 -7.42
N GLY A 92 -20.07 -17.52 -7.55
CA GLY A 92 -20.89 -18.37 -6.68
C GLY A 92 -20.45 -19.83 -6.76
N ALA A 93 -20.36 -20.37 -7.98
CA ALA A 93 -19.93 -21.74 -8.22
C ALA A 93 -18.51 -22.03 -7.70
N ILE A 94 -17.59 -21.07 -7.76
CA ILE A 94 -16.23 -21.21 -7.21
C ILE A 94 -16.31 -21.44 -5.69
N TYR A 95 -17.08 -20.63 -4.96
CA TYR A 95 -17.21 -20.77 -3.52
C TYR A 95 -18.03 -21.99 -3.11
N ASP A 96 -19.07 -22.35 -3.88
CA ASP A 96 -19.85 -23.58 -3.65
C ASP A 96 -18.95 -24.82 -3.72
N VAL A 97 -18.04 -24.88 -4.69
CA VAL A 97 -17.06 -25.96 -4.82
C VAL A 97 -16.10 -25.98 -3.63
N VAL A 98 -15.61 -24.82 -3.18
CA VAL A 98 -14.71 -24.74 -2.01
C VAL A 98 -15.43 -25.17 -0.74
N ASP A 99 -16.69 -24.79 -0.56
CA ASP A 99 -17.51 -25.20 0.58
C ASP A 99 -17.82 -26.71 0.55
N GLU A 100 -18.06 -27.27 -0.63
CA GLU A 100 -18.17 -28.72 -0.81
C GLU A 100 -16.86 -29.44 -0.47
N MET A 101 -15.72 -28.92 -0.91
CA MET A 101 -14.40 -29.44 -0.55
C MET A 101 -14.17 -29.38 0.97
N ASN A 102 -14.58 -28.29 1.62
CA ASN A 102 -14.51 -28.14 3.08
C ASN A 102 -15.37 -29.18 3.79
N ALA A 103 -16.62 -29.38 3.34
CA ALA A 103 -17.54 -30.37 3.90
C ALA A 103 -16.99 -31.81 3.73
N LYS A 104 -16.37 -32.11 2.59
CA LYS A 104 -15.77 -33.41 2.28
C LYS A 104 -14.35 -33.58 2.82
N ARG A 105 -13.79 -32.57 3.50
CA ARG A 105 -12.40 -32.53 4.00
C ARG A 105 -11.34 -32.78 2.92
N ILE A 106 -11.62 -32.34 1.70
CA ILE A 106 -10.69 -32.41 0.58
C ILE A 106 -9.80 -31.17 0.62
N ARG A 107 -8.48 -31.37 0.61
CA ARG A 107 -7.52 -30.26 0.70
C ARG A 107 -7.39 -29.52 -0.63
N LEU A 108 -7.36 -28.20 -0.54
CA LEU A 108 -6.95 -27.34 -1.64
C LEU A 108 -5.46 -27.52 -1.90
N SER A 109 -5.12 -27.70 -3.17
CA SER A 109 -3.74 -27.69 -3.66
C SER A 109 -3.18 -26.27 -3.63
N ASP A 110 -1.84 -26.13 -3.64
CA ASP A 110 -1.18 -24.83 -3.73
C ASP A 110 -1.65 -24.04 -4.97
N GLY A 111 -1.81 -24.71 -6.11
CA GLY A 111 -2.32 -24.12 -7.36
C GLY A 111 -3.72 -23.53 -7.20
N ALA A 112 -4.64 -24.31 -6.62
CA ALA A 112 -6.00 -23.88 -6.35
C ALA A 112 -6.07 -22.72 -5.36
N VAL A 113 -5.27 -22.73 -4.28
CA VAL A 113 -5.19 -21.62 -3.31
C VAL A 113 -4.71 -20.34 -3.98
N LYS A 114 -3.64 -20.43 -4.77
CA LYS A 114 -3.12 -19.29 -5.54
C LYS A 114 -4.17 -18.73 -6.48
N ALA A 115 -4.81 -19.61 -7.26
CA ALA A 115 -5.84 -19.21 -8.21
C ALA A 115 -7.03 -18.55 -7.50
N LEU A 116 -7.46 -19.08 -6.35
CA LEU A 116 -8.57 -18.55 -5.55
C LEU A 116 -8.26 -17.14 -5.03
N VAL A 117 -7.07 -16.95 -4.46
CA VAL A 117 -6.63 -15.63 -3.97
C VAL A 117 -6.46 -14.64 -5.12
N ASP A 118 -5.83 -15.04 -6.22
CA ASP A 118 -5.65 -14.18 -7.39
C ASP A 118 -6.99 -13.81 -8.04
N CYS A 119 -7.98 -14.71 -8.01
CA CYS A 119 -9.35 -14.43 -8.43
C CYS A 119 -9.96 -13.33 -7.56
N GLY A 120 -9.86 -13.44 -6.23
CA GLY A 120 -10.33 -12.42 -5.30
C GLY A 120 -9.66 -11.06 -5.53
N VAL A 121 -8.34 -11.04 -5.76
CA VAL A 121 -7.61 -9.78 -6.01
C VAL A 121 -8.04 -9.10 -7.31
N ARG A 122 -8.38 -9.88 -8.36
CA ARG A 122 -8.85 -9.34 -9.65
C ARG A 122 -10.18 -8.59 -9.57
N THR A 123 -11.06 -8.95 -8.63
CA THR A 123 -12.37 -8.28 -8.49
C THR A 123 -12.26 -6.91 -7.84
N THR A 124 -11.12 -6.58 -7.22
CA THR A 124 -10.87 -5.38 -6.42
C THR A 124 -11.78 -5.20 -5.20
N ASP A 125 -12.66 -6.18 -4.93
CA ASP A 125 -13.55 -6.20 -3.78
C ASP A 125 -12.86 -6.91 -2.60
N ALA A 126 -12.67 -6.15 -1.52
CA ALA A 126 -12.08 -6.65 -0.29
C ALA A 126 -12.89 -7.80 0.34
N ARG A 127 -14.21 -7.83 0.16
CA ARG A 127 -15.05 -8.92 0.67
C ARG A 127 -14.68 -10.24 0.03
N LEU A 128 -14.53 -10.24 -1.29
CA LEU A 128 -14.19 -11.46 -2.04
C LEU A 128 -12.77 -11.91 -1.74
N VAL A 129 -11.83 -10.98 -1.55
CA VAL A 129 -10.49 -11.32 -1.06
C VAL A 129 -10.55 -11.97 0.32
N LEU A 130 -11.31 -11.40 1.25
CA LEU A 130 -11.46 -11.97 2.59
C LEU A 130 -12.11 -13.35 2.53
N GLN A 131 -13.17 -13.50 1.73
CA GLN A 131 -13.88 -14.76 1.56
C GLN A 131 -12.95 -15.85 1.02
N ALA A 132 -12.11 -15.55 0.03
CA ALA A 132 -11.09 -16.46 -0.47
C ALA A 132 -10.11 -16.91 0.64
N LEU A 133 -9.62 -15.97 1.45
CA LEU A 133 -8.69 -16.25 2.55
C LEU A 133 -9.36 -17.04 3.69
N VAL A 134 -10.60 -16.70 4.05
CA VAL A 134 -11.40 -17.41 5.06
C VAL A 134 -11.71 -18.83 4.60
N ALA A 135 -12.11 -19.02 3.34
CA ALA A 135 -12.40 -20.33 2.77
C ALA A 135 -11.14 -21.20 2.73
N GLY A 136 -9.99 -20.63 2.33
CA GLY A 136 -8.70 -21.32 2.40
C GLY A 136 -8.26 -21.66 3.83
N ARG A 137 -8.60 -20.82 4.82
CA ARG A 137 -8.36 -21.09 6.24
C ARG A 137 -9.26 -22.20 6.77
N ALA A 138 -10.55 -22.19 6.44
CA ALA A 138 -11.51 -23.23 6.81
C ALA A 138 -11.12 -24.59 6.24
N ASN A 139 -10.56 -24.62 5.03
CA ASN A 139 -9.99 -25.83 4.42
C ASN A 139 -8.72 -26.35 5.13
N GLY A 140 -8.05 -25.50 5.91
CA GLY A 140 -6.78 -25.81 6.55
C GLY A 140 -5.56 -25.65 5.62
N ALA A 141 -5.76 -25.09 4.41
CA ALA A 141 -4.70 -24.74 3.48
C ALA A 141 -3.94 -23.48 3.92
N LEU A 142 -4.67 -22.47 4.42
CA LEU A 142 -4.14 -21.20 4.92
C LEU A 142 -4.17 -21.16 6.46
N ARG A 143 -3.18 -21.76 7.11
CA ARG A 143 -3.17 -21.88 8.59
C ARG A 143 -2.62 -20.65 9.28
N THR A 144 -1.82 -19.87 8.56
CA THR A 144 -1.10 -18.73 9.10
C THR A 144 -1.86 -17.41 8.89
N PHE A 145 -2.88 -17.42 8.04
CA PHE A 145 -3.82 -16.31 7.92
C PHE A 145 -4.53 -16.05 9.26
N ALA A 146 -4.54 -14.78 9.69
CA ALA A 146 -5.07 -14.38 11.01
C ALA A 146 -4.44 -15.18 12.17
N SER A 147 -3.11 -15.34 12.14
CA SER A 147 -2.37 -16.17 13.09
C SER A 147 -2.56 -15.70 14.53
N PRO A 148 -2.84 -16.62 15.48
CA PRO A 148 -2.86 -16.30 16.91
C PRO A 148 -1.52 -15.77 17.44
N GLN A 149 -0.41 -16.03 16.75
CA GLN A 149 0.92 -15.56 17.14
C GLN A 149 1.17 -14.09 16.78
N ALA A 150 0.31 -13.50 15.95
CA ALA A 150 0.26 -12.07 15.66
C ALA A 150 -0.73 -11.33 16.57
N ARG A 151 -1.02 -11.89 17.76
CA ARG A 151 -1.82 -11.22 18.78
C ARG A 151 -1.17 -9.91 19.19
N LEU A 152 -1.96 -8.85 19.09
CA LEU A 152 -1.56 -7.52 19.52
C LEU A 152 -1.38 -7.48 21.03
N SER A 153 -0.34 -6.80 21.50
CA SER A 153 -0.15 -6.58 22.94
C SER A 153 -1.33 -5.79 23.52
N PRO A 154 -1.70 -6.01 24.81
CA PRO A 154 -2.66 -5.14 25.48
C PRO A 154 -2.13 -3.70 25.54
N ARG A 155 -3.00 -2.74 25.84
CA ARG A 155 -2.58 -1.37 26.11
C ARG A 155 -1.46 -1.38 27.16
N PRO A 156 -0.27 -0.80 26.85
CA PRO A 156 0.82 -0.71 27.81
C PRO A 156 0.52 0.32 28.91
N SER A 157 1.24 0.24 30.02
CA SER A 157 1.15 1.27 31.07
C SER A 157 1.65 2.62 30.54
N ASP A 158 1.13 3.72 31.10
CA ASP A 158 1.43 5.08 30.61
C ASP A 158 2.95 5.39 30.61
N GLY A 159 3.70 4.85 31.58
CA GLY A 159 5.16 4.98 31.62
C GLY A 159 5.88 4.22 30.49
N ALA A 160 5.39 3.03 30.13
CA ALA A 160 5.93 2.27 28.98
C ALA A 160 5.54 2.93 27.65
N LEU A 161 4.37 3.58 27.61
CA LEU A 161 3.89 4.31 26.44
C LEU A 161 4.71 5.57 26.17
N ALA A 162 5.10 6.30 27.22
CA ALA A 162 6.01 7.45 27.11
C ALA A 162 7.41 7.08 26.59
N ALA A 163 7.84 5.82 26.79
CA ALA A 163 9.12 5.31 26.30
C ALA A 163 9.08 4.87 24.82
N LEU A 164 7.90 4.84 24.19
CA LEU A 164 7.77 4.47 22.79
C LEU A 164 8.32 5.58 21.87
N ALA A 165 8.85 5.16 20.72
CA ALA A 165 9.33 6.11 19.72
C ALA A 165 8.18 6.99 19.21
N ASP A 166 8.46 8.29 19.07
CA ASP A 166 7.51 9.22 18.49
C ASP A 166 7.20 8.88 17.04
N VAL A 167 5.96 9.20 16.65
CA VAL A 167 5.52 9.07 15.25
C VAL A 167 6.30 10.10 14.43
N PRO A 168 6.95 9.71 13.32
CA PRO A 168 7.64 10.67 12.46
C PRO A 168 6.66 11.74 11.99
N MET A 169 7.07 13.01 12.07
CA MET A 169 6.30 14.13 11.54
C MET A 169 6.26 14.03 10.02
N ASP A 170 5.08 14.23 9.43
CA ASP A 170 4.94 14.33 7.98
C ASP A 170 4.80 15.78 7.55
N ASP A 171 5.87 16.31 6.97
CA ASP A 171 5.89 17.61 6.30
C ASP A 171 5.74 17.45 4.77
N SER A 172 5.21 16.31 4.29
CA SER A 172 5.05 15.98 2.85
C SER A 172 4.49 17.12 2.02
N LEU A 173 3.42 17.75 2.48
CA LEU A 173 2.78 18.85 1.76
C LEU A 173 3.68 20.07 1.64
N ARG A 174 4.43 20.40 2.70
CA ARG A 174 5.39 21.52 2.69
C ARG A 174 6.59 21.20 1.81
N GLU A 175 7.10 19.97 1.87
CA GLU A 175 8.20 19.49 1.03
C GLU A 175 7.82 19.56 -0.45
N VAL A 176 6.67 19.01 -0.83
CA VAL A 176 6.18 19.04 -2.22
C VAL A 176 5.89 20.48 -2.67
N ALA A 177 5.26 21.30 -1.84
CA ALA A 177 5.00 22.71 -2.17
C ALA A 177 6.30 23.49 -2.40
N ALA A 178 7.30 23.30 -1.54
CA ALA A 178 8.62 23.92 -1.68
C ALA A 178 9.32 23.46 -2.97
N ALA A 179 9.25 22.17 -3.31
CA ALA A 179 9.83 21.64 -4.54
C ALA A 179 9.13 22.16 -5.80
N VAL A 180 7.79 22.23 -5.81
CA VAL A 180 7.04 22.82 -6.93
C VAL A 180 7.38 24.30 -7.09
N ALA A 181 7.42 25.07 -5.99
CA ALA A 181 7.81 26.47 -6.04
C ALA A 181 9.23 26.64 -6.60
N PHE A 182 10.16 25.79 -6.16
CA PHE A 182 11.53 25.76 -6.69
C PHE A 182 11.57 25.46 -8.20
N LEU A 183 10.83 24.44 -8.66
CA LEU A 183 10.75 24.09 -10.09
C LEU A 183 10.11 25.19 -10.94
N MET A 184 9.11 25.89 -10.42
CA MET A 184 8.47 27.01 -11.13
C MET A 184 9.43 28.17 -11.31
N VAL A 185 10.21 28.51 -10.27
CA VAL A 185 11.22 29.56 -10.35
C VAL A 185 12.36 29.14 -11.31
N ALA A 186 12.93 27.95 -11.11
CA ALA A 186 14.03 27.47 -11.93
C ALA A 186 13.62 27.26 -13.40
N GLY A 187 12.45 26.64 -13.63
CA GLY A 187 11.88 26.45 -14.96
C GLY A 187 11.51 27.76 -15.63
N GLY A 188 10.98 28.73 -14.88
CA GLY A 188 10.69 30.07 -15.39
C GLY A 188 11.95 30.80 -15.88
N VAL A 189 13.05 30.73 -15.12
CA VAL A 189 14.34 31.31 -15.53
C VAL A 189 14.89 30.62 -16.79
N LEU A 190 14.83 29.29 -16.87
CA LEU A 190 15.29 28.55 -18.05
C LEU A 190 14.44 28.83 -19.29
N LEU A 191 13.12 28.96 -19.14
CA LEU A 191 12.23 29.33 -20.24
C LEU A 191 12.46 30.76 -20.71
N ALA A 192 12.79 31.68 -19.80
CA ALA A 192 13.13 33.04 -20.14
C ALA A 192 14.44 33.13 -20.94
N GLU A 193 15.48 32.38 -20.57
CA GLU A 193 16.70 32.29 -21.39
C GLU A 193 16.48 31.64 -22.75
N LEU A 194 15.59 30.64 -22.83
CA LEU A 194 15.20 30.04 -24.11
C LEU A 194 14.47 31.08 -24.99
N ALA A 195 13.64 31.94 -24.41
CA ALA A 195 12.97 33.02 -25.12
C ALA A 195 13.98 34.03 -25.67
N ASP A 196 15.00 34.42 -24.90
CA ASP A 196 16.07 35.30 -25.38
C ASP A 196 16.85 34.69 -26.56
N LEU A 197 17.06 33.36 -26.56
CA LEU A 197 17.64 32.64 -27.70
C LEU A 197 16.72 32.65 -28.94
N VAL A 198 15.40 32.62 -28.73
CA VAL A 198 14.41 32.74 -29.81
C VAL A 198 14.29 34.18 -30.31
N ASP A 199 14.42 35.18 -29.43
CA ASP A 199 14.42 36.60 -29.79
C ASP A 199 15.66 37.00 -30.61
N PHE A 200 16.78 36.29 -30.43
CA PHE A 200 17.92 36.35 -31.36
C PHE A 200 17.57 35.91 -32.80
N LEU A 201 16.59 35.01 -32.97
CA LEU A 201 16.11 34.50 -34.26
C LEU A 201 14.91 35.29 -34.81
N LEU A 202 14.08 35.88 -33.94
CA LEU A 202 12.90 36.69 -34.27
C LEU A 202 12.85 37.88 -33.31
N PRO A 203 13.22 39.11 -33.72
CA PRO A 203 13.43 40.21 -32.78
C PRO A 203 12.17 40.56 -31.98
N GLY A 204 12.21 40.24 -30.68
CA GLY A 204 11.30 40.69 -29.63
C GLY A 204 12.10 41.28 -28.47
N ASP A 205 11.58 42.32 -27.81
CA ASP A 205 12.19 42.93 -26.63
C ASP A 205 11.86 42.10 -25.37
N SER A 206 12.70 41.11 -25.04
CA SER A 206 12.66 40.42 -23.74
C SER A 206 13.69 41.01 -22.76
N ASN A 207 13.25 41.29 -21.53
CA ASN A 207 14.09 41.74 -20.41
C ASN A 207 14.23 40.62 -19.38
N ALA A 208 14.72 39.44 -19.78
CA ALA A 208 14.95 38.34 -18.85
C ALA A 208 16.28 38.53 -18.08
N PRO A 209 16.32 38.26 -16.77
CA PRO A 209 17.58 38.24 -16.02
C PRO A 209 18.42 37.02 -16.44
N PRO A 210 19.74 37.18 -16.66
CA PRO A 210 20.60 36.07 -17.11
C PRO A 210 20.70 34.97 -16.05
N ALA A 211 20.66 33.71 -16.46
CA ALA A 211 20.68 32.52 -15.60
C ALA A 211 21.93 32.44 -14.72
N GLN A 212 23.03 33.08 -15.12
CA GLN A 212 24.23 33.21 -14.29
C GLN A 212 23.93 33.93 -12.96
N ILE A 213 23.11 34.99 -12.98
CA ILE A 213 22.71 35.71 -11.77
C ILE A 213 21.81 34.82 -10.91
N PHE A 214 20.91 34.05 -11.53
CA PHE A 214 20.08 33.09 -10.82
C PHE A 214 20.92 32.00 -10.14
N LEU A 215 21.90 31.42 -10.83
CA LEU A 215 22.80 30.40 -10.26
C LEU A 215 23.63 30.95 -9.10
N VAL A 216 24.16 32.16 -9.22
CA VAL A 216 24.88 32.83 -8.13
C VAL A 216 23.94 33.09 -6.95
N GLY A 217 22.71 33.56 -7.21
CA GLY A 217 21.69 33.76 -6.19
C GLY A 217 21.29 32.46 -5.48
N LEU A 218 21.17 31.36 -6.21
CA LEU A 218 20.87 30.03 -5.67
C LEU A 218 22.02 29.51 -4.81
N ALA A 219 23.26 29.64 -5.26
CA ALA A 219 24.45 29.27 -4.49
C ALA A 219 24.59 30.12 -3.21
N ALA A 220 24.33 31.42 -3.29
CA ALA A 220 24.31 32.31 -2.14
C ALA A 220 23.18 31.93 -1.16
N GLY A 221 21.96 31.68 -1.67
CA GLY A 221 20.83 31.20 -0.88
C GLY A 221 21.12 29.88 -0.17
N TRP A 222 21.75 28.92 -0.85
CA TRP A 222 22.20 27.66 -0.26
C TRP A 222 23.23 27.87 0.84
N GLY A 223 24.21 28.75 0.62
CA GLY A 223 25.20 29.10 1.64
C GLY A 223 24.57 29.75 2.88
N VAL A 224 23.61 30.66 2.68
CA VAL A 224 22.85 31.32 3.75
C VAL A 224 21.99 30.31 4.51
N ASP A 225 21.31 29.39 3.82
CA ASP A 225 20.49 28.35 4.45
C ASP A 225 21.34 27.41 5.32
N ARG A 226 22.49 26.96 4.80
CA ARG A 226 23.43 26.12 5.56
C ARG A 226 23.96 26.83 6.81
N TYR A 227 24.21 28.14 6.72
CA TYR A 227 24.76 28.92 7.83
C TYR A 227 23.70 29.28 8.88
N THR A 228 22.50 29.66 8.45
CA THR A 228 21.45 30.20 9.36
C THR A 228 20.46 29.16 9.83
N GLN A 229 20.08 28.22 8.96
CA GLN A 229 19.04 27.22 9.22
C GLN A 229 19.57 25.78 9.12
N GLN A 230 20.90 25.61 9.11
CA GLN A 230 21.58 24.30 9.03
C GLN A 230 21.19 23.50 7.78
N GLY A 231 20.73 24.15 6.70
CA GLY A 231 20.37 23.48 5.45
C GLY A 231 18.95 22.92 5.39
N ARG A 232 18.08 23.24 6.36
CA ARG A 232 16.72 22.70 6.43
C ARG A 232 15.86 23.06 5.22
N LEU A 233 16.04 24.26 4.67
CA LEU A 233 15.20 24.76 3.58
C LEU A 233 15.52 24.01 2.28
N PHE A 234 16.80 23.88 1.95
CA PHE A 234 17.23 23.09 0.79
C PHE A 234 17.04 21.58 1.00
N GLU A 235 17.12 21.07 2.23
CA GLU A 235 16.76 19.69 2.54
C GLU A 235 15.27 19.43 2.27
N THR A 236 14.40 20.36 2.67
CA THR A 236 12.93 20.30 2.43
C THR A 236 12.63 20.28 0.92
N VAL A 237 13.29 21.16 0.15
CA VAL A 237 13.18 21.17 -1.32
C VAL A 237 13.69 19.86 -1.90
N GLY A 238 14.84 19.37 -1.45
CA GLY A 238 15.44 18.11 -1.92
C GLY A 238 14.51 16.91 -1.69
N ARG A 239 13.93 16.78 -0.50
CA ARG A 239 12.96 15.72 -0.19
C ARG A 239 11.70 15.84 -1.04
N GLY A 240 11.20 17.06 -1.26
CA GLY A 240 10.07 17.30 -2.15
C GLY A 240 10.37 16.91 -3.61
N LEU A 241 11.56 17.22 -4.10
CA LEU A 241 12.01 16.82 -5.44
C LEU A 241 12.14 15.29 -5.55
N SER A 242 12.73 14.62 -4.56
CA SER A 242 12.76 13.16 -4.50
C SER A 242 11.34 12.57 -4.51
N ARG A 243 10.40 13.11 -3.73
CA ARG A 243 9.00 12.65 -3.75
C ARG A 243 8.33 12.84 -5.13
N LEU A 244 8.69 13.91 -5.87
CA LEU A 244 8.12 14.21 -7.18
C LEU A 244 8.72 13.36 -8.31
N PHE A 245 10.01 13.07 -8.27
CA PHE A 245 10.74 12.47 -9.40
C PHE A 245 11.29 11.07 -9.12
N GLU A 246 11.60 10.74 -7.88
CA GLU A 246 12.26 9.49 -7.51
C GLU A 246 11.21 8.38 -7.32
N ARG A 247 10.97 7.64 -8.42
CA ARG A 247 10.23 6.37 -8.37
C ARG A 247 11.17 5.25 -7.96
N ASP A 248 11.37 5.11 -6.65
CA ASP A 248 12.15 4.02 -6.10
C ASP A 248 11.30 2.76 -5.93
N LEU A 249 11.29 1.90 -6.96
CA LEU A 249 10.60 0.60 -6.95
C LEU A 249 10.98 -0.27 -5.73
N GLN A 250 12.22 -0.17 -5.23
CA GLN A 250 12.64 -0.93 -4.06
C GLN A 250 11.96 -0.44 -2.79
N ARG A 251 11.85 0.88 -2.64
CA ARG A 251 11.12 1.49 -1.54
C ARG A 251 9.62 1.24 -1.64
N GLU A 252 9.05 1.31 -2.84
CA GLU A 252 7.65 1.01 -3.09
C GLU A 252 7.30 -0.43 -2.69
N SER A 253 8.05 -1.40 -3.21
CA SER A 253 7.89 -2.82 -2.87
C SER A 253 8.16 -3.10 -1.39
N ALA A 254 9.07 -2.39 -0.72
CA ALA A 254 9.27 -2.51 0.72
C ALA A 254 8.03 -2.08 1.51
N THR A 255 7.38 -0.97 1.14
CA THR A 255 6.14 -0.50 1.79
C THR A 255 4.95 -1.43 1.54
N GLU A 256 4.83 -1.96 0.33
CA GLU A 256 3.75 -2.86 -0.07
C GLU A 256 3.91 -4.26 0.54
N SER A 257 5.12 -4.81 0.56
CA SER A 257 5.40 -6.09 1.23
C SER A 257 5.14 -6.03 2.74
N ALA A 258 5.47 -4.90 3.38
CA ALA A 258 5.20 -4.69 4.80
C ALA A 258 3.70 -4.65 5.11
N SER A 259 2.92 -3.87 4.34
CA SER A 259 1.46 -3.79 4.53
C SER A 259 0.77 -5.12 4.19
N PHE A 260 1.25 -5.83 3.16
CA PHE A 260 0.78 -7.15 2.77
C PHE A 260 0.97 -8.18 3.89
N LEU A 261 2.20 -8.30 4.38
CA LEU A 261 2.54 -9.28 5.41
C LEU A 261 1.79 -9.00 6.73
N VAL A 262 1.80 -7.75 7.19
CA VAL A 262 1.10 -7.37 8.42
C VAL A 262 -0.41 -7.56 8.26
N GLY A 263 -0.99 -7.18 7.13
CA GLY A 263 -2.41 -7.38 6.84
C GLY A 263 -2.80 -8.86 6.88
N TYR A 264 -2.00 -9.71 6.22
CA TYR A 264 -2.22 -11.17 6.20
C TYR A 264 -2.16 -11.79 7.60
N LEU A 265 -1.15 -11.42 8.40
CA LEU A 265 -0.97 -11.92 9.75
C LEU A 265 -2.09 -11.48 10.71
N LEU A 266 -2.59 -10.25 10.56
CA LEU A 266 -3.69 -9.71 11.37
C LEU A 266 -5.08 -10.18 10.92
N GLY A 267 -5.16 -10.87 9.79
CA GLY A 267 -6.42 -11.38 9.25
C GLY A 267 -7.23 -10.36 8.48
N LEU A 268 -6.58 -9.33 7.92
CA LEU A 268 -7.22 -8.27 7.16
C LEU A 268 -7.25 -8.62 5.65
N PRO A 269 -8.23 -8.14 4.86
CA PRO A 269 -8.34 -8.44 3.42
C PRO A 269 -7.31 -7.70 2.55
N CYS A 270 -6.26 -7.13 3.13
CA CYS A 270 -5.41 -6.13 2.50
C CYS A 270 -4.22 -6.77 1.75
N LEU A 271 -4.46 -7.28 0.54
CA LEU A 271 -3.43 -7.96 -0.26
C LEU A 271 -2.73 -7.09 -1.32
N ALA A 272 -3.15 -5.84 -1.58
CA ALA A 272 -2.51 -5.02 -2.63
C ALA A 272 -2.80 -3.51 -2.56
N PHE A 273 -3.36 -3.01 -1.44
CA PHE A 273 -3.72 -1.60 -1.36
C PHE A 273 -2.66 -0.83 -0.62
N SER A 274 -2.16 0.25 -1.25
CA SER A 274 -1.60 1.36 -0.48
C SER A 274 -2.65 1.75 0.56
N PRO A 275 -2.30 1.79 1.86
CA PRO A 275 -3.25 2.13 2.89
C PRO A 275 -3.86 3.50 2.60
N ALA A 276 -5.19 3.55 2.59
CA ALA A 276 -5.96 4.78 2.47
C ALA A 276 -6.78 4.97 3.76
N ALA A 277 -7.16 6.20 4.10
CA ALA A 277 -7.87 6.45 5.35
C ALA A 277 -9.30 5.86 5.39
N PHE A 278 -10.04 5.90 4.29
CA PHE A 278 -11.49 5.58 4.29
C PHE A 278 -11.82 4.15 3.87
N LYS A 279 -11.08 3.62 2.89
CA LYS A 279 -11.26 2.26 2.37
C LYS A 279 -11.27 1.19 3.48
N PRO A 280 -10.41 1.23 4.51
CA PRO A 280 -10.38 0.21 5.55
C PRO A 280 -11.66 0.19 6.39
N LEU A 281 -12.30 1.34 6.63
CA LEU A 281 -13.58 1.39 7.34
C LEU A 281 -14.70 0.80 6.51
N GLU A 282 -14.73 1.07 5.21
CA GLU A 282 -15.69 0.45 4.30
C GLU A 282 -15.51 -1.06 4.23
N MET A 283 -14.26 -1.53 4.20
CA MET A 283 -13.94 -2.97 4.23
C MET A 283 -14.40 -3.65 5.50
N VAL A 284 -14.23 -2.99 6.65
CA VAL A 284 -14.72 -3.50 7.93
C VAL A 284 -16.24 -3.51 7.97
N ALA A 285 -16.90 -2.40 7.60
CA ALA A 285 -18.36 -2.35 7.51
C ALA A 285 -18.91 -3.49 6.64
N ALA A 286 -18.18 -3.74 5.56
CA ALA A 286 -18.53 -4.71 4.56
C ALA A 286 -18.37 -6.17 5.04
N SER A 287 -17.46 -6.43 5.97
CA SER A 287 -17.01 -7.79 6.31
C SER A 287 -16.95 -8.04 7.83
N ALA A 288 -17.71 -7.27 8.60
CA ALA A 288 -17.65 -7.26 10.06
C ALA A 288 -17.87 -8.65 10.68
N GLU A 289 -18.86 -9.40 10.18
CA GLU A 289 -19.17 -10.75 10.68
C GLU A 289 -18.03 -11.75 10.45
N GLN A 290 -17.44 -11.74 9.25
CA GLN A 290 -16.31 -12.60 8.89
C GLN A 290 -15.07 -12.24 9.70
N LEU A 291 -14.79 -10.95 9.88
CA LEU A 291 -13.66 -10.47 10.68
C LEU A 291 -13.84 -10.78 12.18
N ALA A 292 -15.06 -10.69 12.69
CA ALA A 292 -15.39 -11.08 14.06
C ALA A 292 -15.22 -12.59 14.27
N ALA A 293 -15.65 -13.42 13.30
CA ALA A 293 -15.46 -14.86 13.35
C ALA A 293 -13.97 -15.26 13.38
N LEU A 294 -13.11 -14.52 12.67
CA LEU A 294 -11.65 -14.71 12.67
C LEU A 294 -10.98 -14.36 14.02
N ALA A 295 -11.65 -13.61 14.89
CA ALA A 295 -11.13 -13.13 16.17
C ALA A 295 -11.36 -14.11 17.35
N SER A 296 -11.65 -15.38 17.09
CA SER A 296 -12.05 -16.39 18.07
C SER A 296 -11.19 -16.37 19.36
N GLY A 297 -11.74 -15.84 20.45
CA GLY A 297 -11.15 -15.88 21.81
C GLY A 297 -10.77 -14.55 22.48
N GLY A 298 -11.12 -13.38 21.93
CA GLY A 298 -10.90 -12.07 22.58
C GLY A 298 -11.71 -10.94 21.97
N SER A 299 -11.61 -9.71 22.49
CA SER A 299 -12.24 -8.55 21.83
C SER A 299 -11.59 -8.37 20.45
N PRO A 300 -12.39 -8.10 19.40
CA PRO A 300 -11.89 -8.14 18.03
C PRO A 300 -10.80 -7.09 17.79
N ARG A 301 -10.69 -6.03 18.63
CA ARG A 301 -9.71 -4.93 18.55
C ARG A 301 -9.43 -4.56 17.10
N LEU A 302 -10.49 -4.50 16.30
CA LEU A 302 -10.39 -4.48 14.85
C LEU A 302 -9.79 -3.16 14.40
N LEU A 303 -10.16 -2.08 15.10
CA LEU A 303 -9.57 -0.76 14.93
C LEU A 303 -8.06 -0.81 15.19
N ASP A 304 -7.59 -1.47 16.25
CA ASP A 304 -6.16 -1.61 16.53
C ASP A 304 -5.43 -2.39 15.44
N ARG A 305 -6.02 -3.47 14.92
CA ARG A 305 -5.45 -4.21 13.79
C ARG A 305 -5.30 -3.31 12.56
N LEU A 306 -6.32 -2.50 12.28
CA LEU A 306 -6.26 -1.53 11.18
C LEU A 306 -5.17 -0.47 11.43
N LEU A 307 -5.03 0.05 12.64
CA LEU A 307 -3.99 1.04 12.97
C LEU A 307 -2.59 0.45 12.78
N VAL A 308 -2.36 -0.77 13.27
CA VAL A 308 -1.07 -1.47 13.12
C VAL A 308 -0.77 -1.73 11.64
N TRP A 309 -1.78 -2.11 10.85
CA TRP A 309 -1.64 -2.28 9.42
C TRP A 309 -1.36 -0.95 8.69
N LEU A 310 -2.07 0.13 9.01
CA LEU A 310 -1.82 1.47 8.45
C LEU A 310 -0.41 1.98 8.79
N MET A 311 0.13 1.62 9.96
CA MET A 311 1.48 1.98 10.37
C MET A 311 2.58 1.08 9.82
N ALA A 312 2.26 -0.04 9.16
CA ALA A 312 3.27 -0.96 8.64
C ALA A 312 4.20 -0.32 7.58
N PRO A 313 3.72 0.48 6.61
CA PRO A 313 4.60 1.21 5.69
C PRO A 313 5.52 2.23 6.39
N VAL A 314 4.98 2.99 7.35
CA VAL A 314 5.76 3.95 8.15
C VAL A 314 6.83 3.22 8.95
N ALA A 315 6.47 2.09 9.56
CA ALA A 315 7.37 1.25 10.33
C ALA A 315 8.53 0.75 9.47
N VAL A 316 8.26 0.24 8.26
CA VAL A 316 9.32 -0.29 7.38
C VAL A 316 10.24 0.82 6.89
N GLU A 317 9.70 1.97 6.50
CA GLU A 317 10.50 3.12 6.07
C GLU A 317 11.40 3.65 7.21
N SER A 318 10.86 3.70 8.43
CA SER A 318 11.63 4.09 9.62
C SER A 318 12.75 3.10 9.98
N LEU A 319 12.59 1.82 9.63
CA LEU A 319 13.58 0.78 9.90
C LEU A 319 14.68 0.74 8.84
N GLN A 320 14.35 0.94 7.57
CA GLN A 320 15.30 0.80 6.46
C GLN A 320 15.92 2.13 6.01
N TYR A 321 15.10 3.17 5.85
CA TYR A 321 15.49 4.41 5.14
C TYR A 321 15.61 5.63 6.05
N ARG A 322 15.24 5.51 7.34
CA ARG A 322 15.25 6.58 8.36
C ARG A 322 14.39 7.81 8.06
N GLN A 323 13.73 7.86 6.91
CA GLN A 323 12.86 8.94 6.44
C GLN A 323 11.58 8.34 5.87
N THR A 324 10.46 9.06 5.99
CA THR A 324 9.15 8.70 5.42
C THR A 324 8.87 9.57 4.20
N LEU A 325 9.05 9.03 3.00
CA LEU A 325 8.79 9.75 1.74
C LEU A 325 7.46 9.31 1.13
N ARG A 326 7.12 8.01 1.20
CA ARG A 326 5.91 7.46 0.58
C ARG A 326 4.76 7.28 1.57
N SER A 327 5.06 6.86 2.79
CA SER A 327 4.02 6.56 3.78
C SER A 327 3.53 7.82 4.48
N ASP A 328 2.22 7.91 4.68
CA ASP A 328 1.59 8.99 5.45
C ASP A 328 1.29 8.51 6.90
N PRO A 329 2.01 9.02 7.92
CA PRO A 329 1.81 8.68 9.32
C PRO A 329 0.58 9.34 9.96
N GLN A 330 -0.10 10.26 9.28
CA GLN A 330 -1.33 10.93 9.75
C GLN A 330 -2.61 10.15 9.37
N LEU A 331 -2.52 9.19 8.45
CA LEU A 331 -3.64 8.32 8.06
C LEU A 331 -4.33 7.64 9.24
N PRO A 332 -3.63 7.07 10.24
CA PRO A 332 -4.28 6.42 11.38
C PRO A 332 -5.10 7.38 12.24
N LEU A 333 -4.62 8.62 12.45
CA LEU A 333 -5.39 9.64 13.18
C LEU A 333 -6.65 10.04 12.40
N SER A 334 -6.55 10.11 11.08
CA SER A 334 -7.70 10.36 10.21
C SER A 334 -8.71 9.21 10.26
N LEU A 335 -8.22 7.96 10.31
CA LEU A 335 -9.04 6.77 10.52
C LEU A 335 -9.80 6.82 11.86
N LEU A 336 -9.12 7.15 12.96
CA LEU A 336 -9.75 7.26 14.29
C LEU A 336 -10.87 8.30 14.30
N LYS A 337 -10.62 9.47 13.71
CA LYS A 337 -11.64 10.53 13.56
C LYS A 337 -12.82 10.06 12.71
N ALA A 338 -12.56 9.35 11.62
CA ALA A 338 -13.61 8.83 10.73
C ALA A 338 -14.41 7.69 11.39
N ALA A 339 -13.76 6.81 12.14
CA ALA A 339 -14.39 5.71 12.87
C ALA A 339 -15.40 6.25 13.91
N ARG A 340 -15.02 7.26 14.71
CA ARG A 340 -15.95 7.89 15.67
C ARG A 340 -17.15 8.53 15.01
N ARG A 341 -16.97 9.17 13.86
CA ARG A 341 -18.09 9.77 13.11
C ARG A 341 -19.09 8.74 12.59
N ARG A 342 -18.66 7.49 12.41
CA ARG A 342 -19.44 6.39 11.84
C ARG A 342 -19.70 5.25 12.83
N GLU A 343 -19.48 5.48 14.12
CA GLU A 343 -19.59 4.46 15.18
C GLU A 343 -20.93 3.72 15.13
N ALA A 344 -22.04 4.47 15.06
CA ALA A 344 -23.39 3.93 14.98
C ALA A 344 -23.65 3.07 13.73
N THR A 345 -22.94 3.31 12.63
CA THR A 345 -23.11 2.58 11.36
C THR A 345 -22.18 1.38 11.25
N LEU A 346 -20.99 1.46 11.85
CA LEU A 346 -19.95 0.44 11.71
C LEU A 346 -20.05 -0.65 12.77
N GLY A 347 -20.73 -0.40 13.90
CA GLY A 347 -20.77 -1.33 15.03
C GLY A 347 -19.39 -1.58 15.66
N ILE A 348 -18.45 -0.65 15.47
CA ILE A 348 -17.10 -0.71 16.03
C ILE A 348 -17.04 0.28 17.18
N ASP A 349 -16.71 -0.20 18.38
CA ASP A 349 -16.41 0.68 19.51
C ASP A 349 -15.01 1.31 19.31
N PRO A 350 -14.92 2.64 19.11
CA PRO A 350 -13.64 3.32 18.94
C PRO A 350 -12.79 3.31 20.22
N ASN A 351 -13.38 3.03 21.38
CA ASN A 351 -12.67 2.96 22.67
C ASN A 351 -12.30 1.53 23.07
N ASP A 352 -12.56 0.54 22.21
CA ASP A 352 -12.12 -0.85 22.42
C ASP A 352 -10.60 -0.91 22.64
N GLY A 353 -10.18 -1.76 23.57
CA GLY A 353 -8.79 -1.84 24.05
C GLY A 353 -8.44 -0.86 25.18
N GLY A 354 -9.41 -0.12 25.72
CA GLY A 354 -9.24 0.74 26.89
C GLY A 354 -8.57 2.08 26.56
N TRP A 355 -8.81 2.62 25.36
CA TRP A 355 -8.25 3.91 24.91
C TRP A 355 -9.30 5.01 25.02
N THR A 356 -8.88 6.22 25.41
CA THR A 356 -9.74 7.43 25.34
C THR A 356 -9.38 8.29 24.13
N ARG A 357 -10.23 9.29 23.85
CA ARG A 357 -10.05 10.21 22.71
C ARG A 357 -8.79 11.06 22.82
N GLU A 358 -8.42 11.44 24.03
CA GLU A 358 -7.25 12.24 24.33
C GLU A 358 -5.95 11.44 24.08
N GLN A 359 -6.05 10.10 24.06
CA GLN A 359 -4.94 9.16 23.91
C GLN A 359 -4.80 8.64 22.48
N ASP A 360 -5.39 9.31 21.49
CA ASP A 360 -5.28 8.89 20.09
C ASP A 360 -3.84 8.87 19.58
N GLU A 361 -3.07 9.91 19.91
CA GLU A 361 -1.68 10.01 19.49
C GLU A 361 -0.85 8.89 20.13
N GLU A 362 -1.12 8.61 21.40
CA GLU A 362 -0.53 7.52 22.17
C GLU A 362 -0.85 6.14 21.58
N ARG A 363 -2.11 5.94 21.17
CA ARG A 363 -2.56 4.72 20.49
C ARG A 363 -1.87 4.53 19.15
N VAL A 364 -1.63 5.60 18.40
CA VAL A 364 -0.89 5.54 17.13
C VAL A 364 0.60 5.25 17.37
N LYS A 365 1.21 5.81 18.42
CA LYS A 365 2.59 5.45 18.84
C LYS A 365 2.69 3.96 19.18
N TRP A 366 1.72 3.44 19.94
CA TRP A 366 1.64 2.01 20.24
C TRP A 366 1.49 1.17 18.96
N ALA A 367 0.59 1.56 18.04
CA ALA A 367 0.40 0.84 16.78
C ALA A 367 1.67 0.81 15.91
N LEU A 368 2.45 1.89 15.89
CA LEU A 368 3.76 1.94 15.23
C LEU A 368 4.76 0.98 15.88
N ALA A 369 4.82 0.95 17.22
CA ALA A 369 5.72 0.06 17.94
C ALA A 369 5.40 -1.42 17.65
N GLU A 370 4.10 -1.78 17.67
CA GLU A 370 3.63 -3.12 17.32
C GLU A 370 3.96 -3.49 15.86
N ALA A 371 3.72 -2.58 14.92
CA ALA A 371 4.07 -2.79 13.52
C ALA A 371 5.59 -3.02 13.35
N ARG A 372 6.43 -2.24 14.03
CA ARG A 372 7.89 -2.42 14.03
C ARG A 372 8.30 -3.76 14.64
N ALA A 373 7.67 -4.17 15.75
CA ALA A 373 7.96 -5.45 16.38
C ALA A 373 7.62 -6.63 15.45
N LEU A 374 6.45 -6.60 14.80
CA LEU A 374 6.05 -7.60 13.81
C LEU A 374 7.00 -7.65 12.62
N LEU A 375 7.34 -6.51 12.03
CA LEU A 375 8.23 -6.45 10.86
C LEU A 375 9.67 -6.87 11.19
N LYS A 376 10.16 -6.59 12.40
CA LYS A 376 11.46 -7.10 12.87
C LYS A 376 11.44 -8.61 13.05
N ARG A 377 10.35 -9.16 13.61
CA ARG A 377 10.20 -10.61 13.82
C ARG A 377 10.17 -11.39 12.50
N TYR A 378 9.57 -10.82 11.46
CA TYR A 378 9.43 -11.45 10.15
C TYR A 378 10.26 -10.76 9.06
N SER A 379 11.42 -10.19 9.41
CA SER A 379 12.26 -9.41 8.47
C SER A 379 12.67 -10.21 7.24
N GLY A 380 13.19 -11.42 7.43
CA GLY A 380 13.62 -12.29 6.32
C GLY A 380 12.46 -12.73 5.42
N LEU A 381 11.28 -12.99 5.97
CA LEU A 381 10.08 -13.31 5.17
C LEU A 381 9.61 -12.10 4.36
N ARG A 382 9.59 -10.91 4.99
CA ARG A 382 9.23 -9.65 4.32
C ARG A 382 10.16 -9.34 3.15
N GLU A 383 11.48 -9.51 3.34
CA GLU A 383 12.48 -9.28 2.29
C GLU A 383 12.28 -10.25 1.11
N GLU A 384 12.00 -11.52 1.38
CA GLU A 384 11.69 -12.49 0.33
C GLU A 384 10.40 -12.12 -0.42
N ILE A 385 9.36 -11.64 0.28
CA ILE A 385 8.14 -11.14 -0.35
C ILE A 385 8.43 -9.89 -1.20
N GLN A 386 9.25 -8.96 -0.71
CA GLN A 386 9.66 -7.76 -1.42
C GLN A 386 10.32 -8.12 -2.76
N GLU A 387 11.28 -9.04 -2.77
CA GLU A 387 11.94 -9.50 -4.00
C GLU A 387 10.95 -10.13 -5.00
N ARG A 388 9.98 -10.90 -4.50
CA ARG A 388 8.91 -11.47 -5.33
C ARG A 388 7.98 -10.40 -5.90
N MET A 389 7.65 -9.37 -5.13
CA MET A 389 6.84 -8.26 -5.60
C MET A 389 7.57 -7.44 -6.67
N VAL A 390 8.87 -7.20 -6.51
CA VAL A 390 9.70 -6.52 -7.53
C VAL A 390 9.72 -7.31 -8.84
N SER A 391 9.72 -8.65 -8.79
CA SER A 391 9.64 -9.51 -9.98
C SER A 391 8.24 -9.65 -10.58
N GLY A 392 7.22 -8.99 -10.00
CA GLY A 392 5.85 -8.98 -10.54
C GLY A 392 5.05 -10.25 -10.26
N VAL A 393 5.38 -10.96 -9.18
CA VAL A 393 4.69 -12.18 -8.77
C VAL A 393 3.28 -11.88 -8.27
N SER A 394 2.34 -12.83 -8.46
CA SER A 394 0.95 -12.65 -8.03
C SER A 394 0.77 -12.69 -6.51
N ALA A 395 -0.33 -12.10 -6.03
CA ALA A 395 -0.66 -12.04 -4.61
C ALA A 395 -0.85 -13.45 -4.01
N GLY A 396 -1.47 -14.36 -4.76
CA GLY A 396 -1.65 -15.76 -4.34
C GLY A 396 -0.33 -16.49 -4.12
N GLU A 397 0.69 -16.25 -4.96
CA GLU A 397 2.02 -16.82 -4.77
C GLU A 397 2.72 -16.23 -3.54
N CYS A 398 2.53 -14.94 -3.26
CA CYS A 398 3.03 -14.32 -2.02
C CYS A 398 2.37 -14.92 -0.77
N VAL A 399 1.06 -15.22 -0.83
CA VAL A 399 0.35 -15.93 0.25
C VAL A 399 0.93 -17.34 0.46
N LEU A 400 1.15 -18.09 -0.62
CA LEU A 400 1.77 -19.42 -0.53
C LEU A 400 3.17 -19.36 0.07
N LEU A 401 3.96 -18.33 -0.27
CA LEU A 401 5.28 -18.13 0.30
C LEU A 401 5.22 -17.96 1.83
N ILE A 402 4.30 -17.13 2.33
CA ILE A 402 4.06 -16.95 3.77
C ILE A 402 3.72 -18.29 4.41
N GLU A 403 2.75 -19.02 3.85
CA GLU A 403 2.30 -20.30 4.38
C GLU A 403 3.42 -21.33 4.42
N ARG A 404 4.22 -21.48 3.35
CA ARG A 404 5.34 -22.43 3.32
C ARG A 404 6.40 -22.09 4.35
N ARG A 405 6.80 -20.82 4.46
CA ARG A 405 7.83 -20.38 5.40
C ARG A 405 7.41 -20.57 6.86
N LEU A 406 6.18 -20.21 7.19
CA LEU A 406 5.68 -20.33 8.55
C LEU A 406 5.31 -21.77 8.92
N LYS A 407 4.83 -22.60 7.98
CA LYS A 407 4.63 -24.05 8.20
C LYS A 407 5.95 -24.73 8.60
N ASN A 408 7.05 -24.40 7.93
CA ASN A 408 8.36 -25.00 8.21
C ASN A 408 8.93 -24.59 9.58
N GLN A 409 8.61 -23.39 10.07
CA GLN A 409 8.99 -22.96 11.41
C GLN A 409 8.19 -23.69 12.51
N TRP A 410 7.03 -24.28 12.18
CA TRP A 410 6.15 -24.92 13.15
C TRP A 410 6.22 -26.45 13.12
N GLY A 411 6.78 -27.05 12.07
CA GLY A 411 7.07 -28.49 12.01
C GLY A 411 8.32 -28.92 12.78
N ALA A 412 9.03 -27.97 13.40
CA ALA A 412 10.26 -28.20 14.17
C ALA A 412 10.04 -28.16 15.70
N ILE A 413 8.79 -28.20 16.18
CA ILE A 413 8.44 -28.29 17.61
C ILE A 413 7.75 -29.61 17.88
#